data_AF-A0AAD2K7Q0-F1
#
_entry.id   AF-A0AAD2K7Q0-F1
#
_cell.length_a   1.000
_cell.length_b   1.000
_cell.length_c   1.000
_cell.angle_alpha   90.00
_cell.angle_beta   90.00
_cell.angle_gamma   90.00
#
_symmetry.space_group_name_H-M   'P 1'
#
loop_
_entity.id
_entity.type
_entity.pdbx_description
1 polymer ?
#
loop_
_entity_poly.entity_id
_entity_poly.type
_entity_poly.pdbx_seq_one_letter_code
_entity_poly.pdbx_strand_id
1 'polypeptide(L)'
;MAHVAYPSTPNFKNCKSNYDRSKAAANDLSVTPDSESSTDLLPKRHPSRGTFLGTVKLHGTNATIVFSHGSKTPQIQARSWIIQSTSKDNSGTFALLSKIPLSQLVDQILAVQGCGNAFDEIYVCGEIAGRGVQRGVAITQLEYKSCALPGYRLYNIAQYKTFEIDIDFDSEESTTEANTLMNELTAEVCAQCPFAGAFEKDGQQIVGAGEGIVWTMVSSGTDEFDDTLLVNFKTKGDQFSTVLRPPKNKKSLGLELPEACTEFADYALGERRMEQGIEYLEGEQARQGLPIAGIDIRLIGPFIKWVVDDAIREERNEMERLSIEERDAKKVLGARVRAWYMRKCNE
;
A
#
# COMPACT_ATOMS: atom_id res chain seq x y z
N MET A 1 12.83 -16.51 -11.00
CA MET A 1 13.02 -16.19 -9.57
C MET A 1 11.85 -16.75 -8.77
N ALA A 2 11.95 -16.80 -7.44
CA ALA A 2 10.78 -16.97 -6.56
C ALA A 2 9.79 -15.79 -6.71
N HIS A 3 8.63 -15.88 -6.05
CA HIS A 3 7.73 -14.73 -5.85
C HIS A 3 8.28 -13.85 -4.73
N VAL A 4 8.19 -12.53 -4.89
CA VAL A 4 8.48 -11.55 -3.83
C VAL A 4 7.27 -10.65 -3.66
N ALA A 5 6.67 -10.69 -2.47
CA ALA A 5 5.41 -10.00 -2.20
C ALA A 5 5.61 -8.50 -2.01
N TYR A 6 4.85 -7.68 -2.73
CA TYR A 6 4.88 -6.24 -2.54
C TYR A 6 4.20 -5.88 -1.19
N PRO A 7 4.88 -5.18 -0.26
CA PRO A 7 4.41 -4.95 1.11
C PRO A 7 3.14 -4.08 1.19
N SER A 8 2.47 -4.06 2.35
CA SER A 8 1.39 -3.07 2.58
C SER A 8 2.02 -1.77 3.02
N THR A 9 1.87 -0.72 2.22
CA THR A 9 2.08 0.66 2.65
C THR A 9 1.11 0.97 3.81
N PRO A 10 1.57 1.25 5.05
CA PRO A 10 0.70 1.60 6.18
C PRO A 10 0.01 2.96 5.97
N ASN A 11 -0.99 3.29 6.79
CA ASN A 11 -1.44 4.67 6.96
C ASN A 11 -0.49 5.45 7.91
N PHE A 12 -0.59 6.79 7.96
CA PHE A 12 0.33 7.61 8.78
C PHE A 12 0.32 7.23 10.27
N LYS A 13 -0.86 7.03 10.88
CA LYS A 13 -0.99 6.55 12.29
C LYS A 13 -0.18 5.27 12.50
N ASN A 14 -0.34 4.28 11.62
CA ASN A 14 0.36 3.00 11.72
C ASN A 14 1.86 3.15 11.46
N CYS A 15 2.28 4.08 10.60
CA CYS A 15 3.69 4.42 10.41
C CYS A 15 4.30 4.99 11.71
N LYS A 16 3.67 5.98 12.34
CA LYS A 16 4.09 6.53 13.63
C LYS A 16 4.12 5.46 14.73
N SER A 17 3.10 4.61 14.81
CA SER A 17 3.07 3.49 15.78
C SER A 17 4.16 2.42 15.53
N ASN A 18 4.60 2.23 14.29
CA ASN A 18 5.73 1.33 13.99
C ASN A 18 7.06 1.98 14.37
N TYR A 19 7.21 3.27 14.07
CA TYR A 19 8.34 4.09 14.50
C TYR A 19 8.51 4.06 16.03
N ASP A 20 7.44 4.34 16.78
CA ASP A 20 7.48 4.40 18.25
C ASP A 20 7.86 3.05 18.88
N ARG A 21 7.43 1.93 18.28
CA ARG A 21 7.84 0.58 18.70
C ARG A 21 9.31 0.28 18.36
N SER A 22 9.79 0.70 17.19
CA SER A 22 11.21 0.60 16.82
C SER A 22 12.10 1.40 17.79
N LYS A 23 11.70 2.63 18.14
CA LYS A 23 12.37 3.47 19.14
C LYS A 23 12.37 2.83 20.54
N ALA A 24 11.23 2.29 20.99
CA ALA A 24 11.13 1.64 22.29
C ALA A 24 12.05 0.40 22.39
N ALA A 25 12.00 -0.50 21.41
CA ALA A 25 12.83 -1.70 21.39
C ALA A 25 14.34 -1.37 21.31
N ALA A 26 14.72 -0.31 20.59
CA ALA A 26 16.11 0.16 20.56
C ALA A 26 16.57 0.73 21.90
N ASN A 27 15.70 1.44 22.62
CA ASN A 27 16.00 1.92 23.96
C ASN A 27 16.16 0.77 24.97
N ASP A 28 15.25 -0.20 24.99
CA ASP A 28 15.29 -1.33 25.94
C ASP A 28 16.59 -2.16 25.79
N LEU A 29 17.04 -2.40 24.55
CA LEU A 29 18.29 -3.11 24.25
C LEU A 29 19.56 -2.29 24.54
N SER A 30 19.46 -0.97 24.72
CA SER A 30 20.58 -0.12 25.17
C SER A 30 20.80 -0.14 26.70
N VAL A 31 19.88 -0.74 27.46
CA VAL A 31 19.89 -0.74 28.93
C VAL A 31 20.52 -2.01 29.53
N THR A 32 20.75 -3.06 28.74
CA THR A 32 21.45 -4.28 29.18
C THR A 32 22.98 -4.13 29.08
N PRO A 33 23.73 -4.14 30.20
CA PRO A 33 25.18 -4.20 30.16
C PRO A 33 25.70 -5.60 29.80
N ASP A 34 27.00 -5.69 29.54
CA ASP A 34 27.81 -6.91 29.56
C ASP A 34 27.48 -8.02 28.53
N SER A 35 27.79 -7.76 27.26
CA SER A 35 28.62 -8.72 26.51
C SER A 35 29.45 -8.04 25.40
N GLU A 36 30.77 -8.25 25.40
CA GLU A 36 31.66 -7.80 24.33
C GLU A 36 31.60 -8.75 23.12
N SER A 37 30.54 -8.67 22.32
CA SER A 37 30.47 -9.37 21.02
C SER A 37 29.44 -8.76 20.05
N SER A 38 29.86 -8.60 18.80
CA SER A 38 29.08 -8.14 17.63
C SER A 38 28.41 -6.76 17.73
N THR A 39 28.95 -5.79 16.97
CA THR A 39 28.29 -4.52 16.65
C THR A 39 27.11 -4.67 15.66
N ASP A 40 26.96 -5.84 15.03
CA ASP A 40 25.93 -6.14 14.02
C ASP A 40 24.53 -6.45 14.58
N LEU A 41 24.38 -6.59 15.91
CA LEU A 41 23.10 -6.99 16.54
C LEU A 41 22.32 -5.84 17.19
N LEU A 42 22.77 -4.59 17.05
CA LEU A 42 21.97 -3.44 17.49
C LEU A 42 20.68 -3.33 16.62
N PRO A 43 19.50 -3.19 17.23
CA PRO A 43 18.23 -3.13 16.50
C PRO A 43 18.19 -1.86 15.64
N LYS A 44 18.13 -2.04 14.32
CA LYS A 44 18.10 -0.93 13.37
C LYS A 44 16.87 -0.04 13.61
N ARG A 45 17.11 1.20 14.07
CA ARG A 45 16.07 2.21 14.36
C ARG A 45 15.69 2.94 13.07
N HIS A 46 14.40 3.12 12.81
CA HIS A 46 13.95 4.00 11.73
C HIS A 46 14.44 5.46 11.95
N PRO A 47 14.75 6.23 10.88
CA PRO A 47 15.16 7.63 11.01
C PRO A 47 14.13 8.46 11.80
N SER A 48 14.57 9.23 12.79
CA SER A 48 13.69 10.12 13.57
C SER A 48 13.18 11.31 12.77
N ARG A 49 13.95 11.75 11.77
CA ARG A 49 13.61 12.84 10.85
C ARG A 49 13.74 12.34 9.41
N GLY A 50 12.97 12.93 8.51
CA GLY A 50 13.18 12.75 7.08
C GLY A 50 12.20 13.54 6.23
N THR A 51 12.62 13.84 5.01
CA THR A 51 11.80 14.45 3.96
C THR A 51 11.04 13.35 3.22
N PHE A 52 9.76 13.60 2.91
CA PHE A 52 8.88 12.66 2.23
C PHE A 52 8.39 13.23 0.91
N LEU A 53 8.70 12.54 -0.19
CA LEU A 53 8.08 12.80 -1.48
C LEU A 53 6.68 12.16 -1.51
N GLY A 54 5.64 13.00 -1.59
CA GLY A 54 4.27 12.56 -1.79
C GLY A 54 3.94 12.47 -3.28
N THR A 55 3.34 11.35 -3.72
CA THR A 55 2.77 11.23 -5.07
C THR A 55 1.36 10.68 -5.06
N VAL A 56 0.59 10.97 -6.12
CA VAL A 56 -0.84 10.59 -6.21
C VAL A 56 -1.00 9.09 -5.99
N LYS A 57 -1.79 8.71 -4.99
CA LYS A 57 -2.16 7.33 -4.78
C LYS A 57 -3.08 6.87 -5.91
N LEU A 58 -2.56 6.03 -6.80
CA LEU A 58 -3.30 5.45 -7.92
C LEU A 58 -4.18 4.25 -7.52
N HIS A 59 -5.00 3.83 -8.50
CA HIS A 59 -6.22 3.03 -8.35
C HIS A 59 -6.41 2.00 -9.51
N GLY A 60 -5.32 1.35 -9.94
CA GLY A 60 -5.18 0.42 -11.08
C GLY A 60 -4.98 -1.04 -10.69
N THR A 61 -3.89 -1.76 -11.02
CA THR A 61 -3.49 -3.01 -10.30
C THR A 61 -2.00 -3.11 -10.04
N ASN A 62 -1.61 -3.85 -9.01
CA ASN A 62 -0.21 -4.13 -8.73
C ASN A 62 0.37 -5.08 -9.78
N ALA A 63 1.35 -4.54 -10.51
CA ALA A 63 2.19 -5.26 -11.43
C ALA A 63 3.65 -4.95 -11.09
N THR A 64 4.39 -5.92 -10.55
CA THR A 64 5.82 -5.79 -10.31
C THR A 64 6.58 -6.55 -11.39
N ILE A 65 7.38 -5.82 -12.16
CA ILE A 65 8.20 -6.35 -13.26
C ILE A 65 9.60 -6.57 -12.70
N VAL A 66 10.07 -7.82 -12.71
CA VAL A 66 11.35 -8.20 -12.11
C VAL A 66 12.32 -8.70 -13.16
N PHE A 67 13.52 -8.14 -13.15
CA PHE A 67 14.66 -8.55 -13.95
C PHE A 67 15.75 -9.09 -13.01
N SER A 68 16.51 -10.09 -13.42
CA SER A 68 17.49 -10.72 -12.52
C SER A 68 18.70 -11.33 -13.23
N HIS A 69 19.83 -11.37 -12.55
CA HIS A 69 21.11 -11.94 -12.99
C HIS A 69 21.56 -11.37 -14.35
N GLY A 70 21.50 -10.04 -14.50
CA GLY A 70 21.76 -9.31 -15.76
C GLY A 70 20.73 -9.53 -16.88
N SER A 71 19.73 -10.40 -16.70
CA SER A 71 18.75 -10.72 -17.74
C SER A 71 17.70 -9.63 -17.88
N LYS A 72 17.59 -9.05 -19.08
CA LYS A 72 16.54 -8.08 -19.45
C LYS A 72 15.20 -8.74 -19.85
N THR A 73 15.02 -10.03 -19.56
CA THR A 73 13.76 -10.76 -19.72
C THR A 73 12.90 -10.61 -18.44
N PRO A 74 11.69 -10.03 -18.51
CA PRO A 74 10.89 -9.74 -17.33
C PRO A 74 10.13 -10.96 -16.76
N GLN A 75 10.19 -11.13 -15.44
CA GLN A 75 9.23 -11.91 -14.66
C GLN A 75 8.14 -10.96 -14.13
N ILE A 76 6.90 -11.13 -14.60
CA ILE A 76 5.77 -10.27 -14.18
C ILE A 76 5.11 -10.88 -12.94
N GLN A 77 4.86 -10.07 -11.91
CA GLN A 77 4.25 -10.48 -10.65
C GLN A 77 3.04 -9.61 -10.31
N ALA A 78 2.01 -10.22 -9.74
CA ALA A 78 1.02 -9.53 -8.92
C ALA A 78 1.49 -9.57 -7.46
N ARG A 79 0.82 -8.79 -6.60
CA ARG A 79 1.20 -8.58 -5.20
C ARG A 79 1.48 -9.86 -4.39
N SER A 80 0.79 -10.95 -4.72
CA SER A 80 0.85 -12.24 -3.99
C SER A 80 1.18 -13.46 -4.87
N TRP A 81 1.47 -13.30 -6.17
CA TRP A 81 1.80 -14.43 -7.08
C TRP A 81 2.47 -13.98 -8.39
N ILE A 82 3.20 -14.89 -9.06
CA ILE A 82 3.82 -14.65 -10.38
C ILE A 82 2.78 -14.86 -11.49
N ILE A 83 2.64 -13.89 -12.41
CA ILE A 83 1.73 -13.97 -13.56
C ILE A 83 2.45 -14.66 -14.72
N GLN A 84 1.91 -15.80 -15.17
CA GLN A 84 2.60 -16.69 -16.12
C GLN A 84 2.03 -16.64 -17.54
N SER A 85 0.79 -16.16 -17.72
CA SER A 85 0.08 -16.22 -19.01
C SER A 85 -1.10 -15.24 -19.05
N THR A 86 -1.68 -15.07 -20.24
CA THR A 86 -3.00 -14.42 -20.41
C THR A 86 -4.17 -15.29 -19.93
N SER A 87 -4.00 -16.61 -19.85
CA SER A 87 -5.03 -17.54 -19.33
C SER A 87 -5.15 -17.53 -17.81
N LYS A 88 -4.15 -17.00 -17.11
CA LYS A 88 -4.18 -16.64 -15.69
C LYS A 88 -3.47 -15.31 -15.52
N ASP A 89 -4.08 -14.26 -16.07
CA ASP A 89 -3.62 -12.87 -15.97
C ASP A 89 -3.99 -12.26 -14.60
N ASN A 90 -3.45 -11.10 -14.24
CA ASN A 90 -4.03 -10.19 -13.25
C ASN A 90 -4.68 -9.02 -14.02
N SER A 91 -5.99 -9.11 -14.31
CA SER A 91 -6.75 -8.01 -14.92
C SER A 91 -6.12 -7.42 -16.20
N GLY A 92 -5.55 -8.27 -17.06
CA GLY A 92 -4.94 -7.86 -18.34
C GLY A 92 -3.50 -7.33 -18.24
N THR A 93 -2.88 -7.35 -17.06
CA THR A 93 -1.48 -6.97 -16.81
C THR A 93 -0.50 -7.68 -17.75
N PHE A 94 -0.57 -9.00 -17.84
CA PHE A 94 0.32 -9.80 -18.68
C PHE A 94 0.04 -9.58 -20.16
N ALA A 95 -1.24 -9.49 -20.54
CA ALA A 95 -1.68 -9.18 -21.91
C ALA A 95 -1.26 -7.78 -22.39
N LEU A 96 -1.01 -6.83 -21.48
CA LEU A 96 -0.44 -5.51 -21.75
C LEU A 96 1.09 -5.57 -21.78
N LEU A 97 1.71 -5.93 -20.66
CA LEU A 97 3.15 -5.82 -20.44
C LEU A 97 3.99 -6.68 -21.38
N SER A 98 3.49 -7.86 -21.80
CA SER A 98 4.18 -8.74 -22.75
C SER A 98 4.31 -8.18 -24.17
N LYS A 99 3.74 -6.99 -24.46
CA LYS A 99 3.84 -6.28 -25.74
C LYS A 99 4.73 -5.04 -25.67
N ILE A 100 5.26 -4.71 -24.49
CA ILE A 100 6.08 -3.52 -24.24
C ILE A 100 7.56 -3.94 -24.30
N PRO A 101 8.46 -3.14 -24.90
CA PRO A 101 9.91 -3.40 -24.90
C PRO A 101 10.51 -3.07 -23.52
N LEU A 102 10.12 -3.82 -22.49
CA LEU A 102 10.43 -3.53 -21.08
C LEU A 102 11.92 -3.53 -20.74
N SER A 103 12.78 -4.12 -21.59
CA SER A 103 14.24 -3.98 -21.51
C SER A 103 14.70 -2.53 -21.56
N GLN A 104 13.96 -1.64 -22.27
CA GLN A 104 14.26 -0.21 -22.35
C GLN A 104 14.15 0.49 -20.98
N LEU A 105 13.35 -0.02 -20.05
CA LEU A 105 13.32 0.49 -18.67
C LEU A 105 14.59 0.12 -17.93
N VAL A 106 15.12 -1.09 -18.13
CA VAL A 106 16.43 -1.48 -17.58
C VAL A 106 17.54 -0.61 -18.16
N ASP A 107 17.51 -0.35 -19.47
CA ASP A 107 18.48 0.55 -20.12
C ASP A 107 18.42 1.98 -19.52
N GLN A 108 17.22 2.53 -19.29
CA GLN A 108 17.03 3.83 -18.64
C GLN A 108 17.47 3.85 -17.17
N ILE A 109 17.16 2.81 -16.40
CA ILE A 109 17.51 2.69 -14.97
C ILE A 109 19.03 2.61 -14.77
N LEU A 110 19.72 1.76 -15.54
CA LEU A 110 21.18 1.64 -15.46
C LEU A 110 21.89 2.93 -15.90
N ALA A 111 21.35 3.60 -16.92
CA ALA A 111 21.87 4.91 -17.37
C ALA A 111 21.70 6.02 -16.33
N VAL A 112 20.61 6.03 -15.56
CA VAL A 112 20.41 6.98 -14.43
C VAL A 112 21.38 6.70 -13.29
N GLN A 113 21.62 5.43 -12.96
CA GLN A 113 22.55 5.02 -11.90
C GLN A 113 24.04 5.16 -12.28
N GLY A 114 24.36 5.42 -13.55
CA GLY A 114 25.74 5.50 -14.04
C GLY A 114 26.52 4.17 -13.95
N CYS A 115 25.85 3.06 -13.65
CA CYS A 115 26.45 1.74 -13.51
C CYS A 115 26.53 1.01 -14.86
N GLY A 116 27.35 -0.03 -14.92
CA GLY A 116 27.49 -0.85 -16.13
C GLY A 116 26.26 -1.72 -16.42
N ASN A 117 26.32 -2.53 -17.47
CA ASN A 117 25.24 -3.46 -17.85
C ASN A 117 24.99 -4.62 -16.84
N ALA A 118 25.63 -4.61 -15.67
CA ALA A 118 25.53 -5.65 -14.66
C ALA A 118 24.63 -5.21 -13.50
N PHE A 119 23.67 -6.07 -13.16
CA PHE A 119 22.77 -5.91 -12.02
C PHE A 119 22.34 -7.28 -11.52
N ASP A 120 22.20 -7.44 -10.21
CA ASP A 120 21.70 -8.69 -9.62
C ASP A 120 20.19 -8.78 -9.77
N GLU A 121 19.44 -7.77 -9.34
CA GLU A 121 17.97 -7.72 -9.41
C GLU A 121 17.48 -6.29 -9.65
N ILE A 122 16.42 -6.11 -10.46
CA ILE A 122 15.73 -4.82 -10.65
C ILE A 122 14.22 -5.05 -10.55
N TYR A 123 13.57 -4.29 -9.67
CA TYR A 123 12.13 -4.35 -9.42
C TYR A 123 11.43 -3.07 -9.88
N VAL A 124 10.77 -3.11 -11.04
CA VAL A 124 9.91 -2.03 -11.53
C VAL A 124 8.47 -2.33 -11.12
N CYS A 125 8.06 -1.84 -9.95
CA CYS A 125 6.67 -1.87 -9.50
C CYS A 125 5.84 -0.80 -10.22
N GLY A 126 4.68 -1.15 -10.80
CA GLY A 126 3.75 -0.22 -11.45
C GLY A 126 2.28 -0.41 -11.05
N GLU A 127 1.47 0.63 -11.28
CA GLU A 127 0.00 0.59 -11.18
C GLU A 127 -0.63 0.47 -12.58
N ILE A 128 -1.39 -0.58 -12.86
CA ILE A 128 -2.13 -0.75 -14.12
C ILE A 128 -3.49 -0.04 -14.05
N ALA A 129 -3.52 1.28 -14.21
CA ALA A 129 -4.74 2.09 -14.08
C ALA A 129 -5.56 2.21 -15.39
N GLY A 130 -6.88 2.08 -15.29
CA GLY A 130 -7.81 2.23 -16.42
C GLY A 130 -9.21 1.66 -16.16
N ARG A 131 -10.07 1.64 -17.19
CA ARG A 131 -11.39 0.99 -17.13
C ARG A 131 -11.21 -0.54 -16.98
N GLY A 132 -11.47 -1.08 -15.78
CA GLY A 132 -11.66 -2.53 -15.54
C GLY A 132 -10.64 -3.27 -14.66
N VAL A 133 -9.87 -2.60 -13.77
CA VAL A 133 -8.66 -3.18 -13.10
C VAL A 133 -8.47 -2.73 -11.61
N GLN A 134 -7.85 -3.55 -10.71
CA GLN A 134 -7.76 -3.41 -9.20
C GLN A 134 -6.43 -3.91 -8.48
N ARG A 135 -5.61 -3.34 -7.52
CA ARG A 135 -4.92 -2.02 -7.17
C ARG A 135 -3.54 -2.22 -6.42
N GLY A 136 -2.49 -1.35 -6.58
CA GLY A 136 -1.29 -1.14 -5.67
C GLY A 136 0.17 -0.92 -6.25
N VAL A 137 1.03 -0.06 -5.65
CA VAL A 137 2.51 0.12 -5.95
C VAL A 137 3.37 0.80 -4.85
N ALA A 138 4.72 0.80 -5.00
CA ALA A 138 5.58 2.01 -5.00
C ALA A 138 6.95 1.80 -5.71
N ILE A 139 7.62 2.90 -6.11
CA ILE A 139 9.01 3.04 -6.61
C ILE A 139 9.63 4.32 -5.97
N THR A 140 10.96 4.39 -5.81
CA THR A 140 11.73 5.58 -5.41
C THR A 140 12.06 6.48 -6.61
N GLN A 141 11.93 7.81 -6.48
CA GLN A 141 11.37 8.58 -7.61
C GLN A 141 12.13 9.78 -8.21
N LEU A 142 12.99 10.51 -7.49
CA LEU A 142 13.54 11.78 -8.03
C LEU A 142 14.61 11.58 -9.12
N GLU A 143 15.53 10.63 -8.94
CA GLU A 143 16.55 10.31 -9.95
C GLU A 143 15.91 9.67 -11.20
N TYR A 144 15.08 8.65 -10.97
CA TYR A 144 14.43 7.85 -12.00
C TYR A 144 13.22 8.52 -12.68
N LYS A 145 12.96 9.81 -12.44
CA LYS A 145 11.80 10.52 -13.01
C LYS A 145 11.72 10.49 -14.54
N SER A 146 12.84 10.25 -15.24
CA SER A 146 12.90 10.05 -16.69
C SER A 146 12.57 8.63 -17.15
N CYS A 147 12.59 7.63 -16.27
CA CYS A 147 12.40 6.22 -16.61
C CYS A 147 10.92 5.91 -16.89
N ALA A 148 10.50 6.01 -18.16
CA ALA A 148 9.13 5.81 -18.59
C ALA A 148 9.06 5.37 -20.06
N LEU A 149 7.92 4.75 -20.43
CA LEU A 149 7.58 4.37 -21.80
C LEU A 149 6.15 4.87 -22.13
N PRO A 150 5.92 6.20 -22.20
CA PRO A 150 4.58 6.78 -22.32
C PRO A 150 3.86 6.38 -23.61
N GLY A 151 4.58 6.17 -24.72
CA GLY A 151 4.02 5.63 -25.97
C GLY A 151 3.45 4.21 -25.84
N TYR A 152 3.83 3.49 -24.78
CA TYR A 152 3.29 2.18 -24.41
C TYR A 152 2.34 2.25 -23.19
N ARG A 153 1.91 3.46 -22.81
CA ARG A 153 1.06 3.77 -21.63
C ARG A 153 1.68 3.40 -20.27
N LEU A 154 3.00 3.33 -20.19
CA LEU A 154 3.74 3.11 -18.94
C LEU A 154 4.44 4.42 -18.53
N TYR A 155 4.01 4.98 -17.41
CA TYR A 155 4.39 6.31 -16.94
C TYR A 155 5.08 6.23 -15.58
N ASN A 156 6.03 7.12 -15.29
CA ASN A 156 6.51 7.30 -13.92
C ASN A 156 5.65 8.35 -13.21
N ILE A 157 5.09 8.03 -12.04
CA ILE A 157 4.23 8.94 -11.29
C ILE A 157 4.96 10.21 -10.81
N ALA A 158 6.30 10.18 -10.72
CA ALA A 158 7.17 11.34 -10.47
C ALA A 158 7.17 12.41 -11.57
N GLN A 159 6.57 12.14 -12.74
CA GLN A 159 6.46 13.08 -13.85
C GLN A 159 5.23 14.01 -13.72
N TYR A 160 4.41 13.80 -12.70
CA TYR A 160 3.14 14.49 -12.46
C TYR A 160 3.23 15.31 -11.16
N LYS A 161 2.12 15.90 -10.66
CA LYS A 161 2.16 16.66 -9.41
C LYS A 161 2.64 15.79 -8.25
N THR A 162 3.81 16.13 -7.72
CA THR A 162 4.35 15.64 -6.46
C THR A 162 4.05 16.64 -5.34
N PHE A 163 4.29 16.19 -4.11
CA PHE A 163 4.20 16.93 -2.87
C PHE A 163 5.46 16.65 -2.06
N GLU A 164 5.76 17.49 -1.06
CA GLU A 164 6.93 17.33 -0.20
C GLU A 164 6.54 17.69 1.23
N ILE A 165 7.05 16.95 2.22
CA ILE A 165 6.85 17.27 3.63
C ILE A 165 7.99 16.72 4.50
N ASP A 166 8.45 17.52 5.46
CA ASP A 166 9.39 17.08 6.50
C ASP A 166 8.62 16.61 7.73
N ILE A 167 9.08 15.51 8.35
CA ILE A 167 8.49 14.98 9.58
C ILE A 167 9.60 14.68 10.58
N ASP A 168 9.51 15.25 11.79
CA ASP A 168 10.26 14.79 12.96
C ASP A 168 9.36 13.91 13.84
N PHE A 169 9.54 12.60 13.74
CA PHE A 169 8.78 11.59 14.49
C PHE A 169 9.01 11.62 16.01
N ASP A 170 10.08 12.29 16.47
CA ASP A 170 10.34 12.54 17.89
C ASP A 170 9.62 13.82 18.41
N SER A 171 8.99 14.61 17.53
CA SER A 171 8.20 15.81 17.87
C SER A 171 6.68 15.63 17.67
N GLU A 172 5.90 15.85 18.74
CA GLU A 172 4.43 15.83 18.70
C GLU A 172 3.86 17.02 17.91
N GLU A 173 4.55 18.16 17.93
CA GLU A 173 4.24 19.36 17.14
C GLU A 173 4.41 19.06 15.65
N SER A 174 5.60 18.64 15.22
CA SER A 174 5.90 18.34 13.81
C SER A 174 4.99 17.25 13.24
N THR A 175 4.72 16.19 14.00
CA THR A 175 3.82 15.11 13.56
C THR A 175 2.35 15.51 13.52
N THR A 176 1.93 16.51 14.32
CA THR A 176 0.57 17.09 14.26
C THR A 176 0.43 18.03 13.07
N GLU A 177 1.38 18.96 12.88
CA GLU A 177 1.43 19.87 11.73
C GLU A 177 1.50 19.09 10.41
N ALA A 178 2.39 18.09 10.35
CA ALA A 178 2.54 17.24 9.17
C ALA A 178 1.24 16.49 8.86
N ASN A 179 0.58 15.90 9.86
CA ASN A 179 -0.70 15.23 9.67
C ASN A 179 -1.78 16.20 9.14
N THR A 180 -1.83 17.44 9.64
CA THR A 180 -2.79 18.44 9.14
C THR A 180 -2.53 18.76 7.66
N LEU A 181 -1.30 19.17 7.32
CA LEU A 181 -0.93 19.52 5.94
C LEU A 181 -1.13 18.34 4.97
N MET A 182 -0.75 17.12 5.35
CA MET A 182 -0.95 15.95 4.49
C MET A 182 -2.44 15.66 4.23
N ASN A 183 -3.33 15.94 5.18
CA ASN A 183 -4.76 15.77 4.98
C ASN A 183 -5.35 16.87 4.07
N GLU A 184 -4.87 18.12 4.15
CA GLU A 184 -5.23 19.20 3.21
C GLU A 184 -4.80 18.88 1.77
N LEU A 185 -3.55 18.44 1.58
CA LEU A 185 -3.03 18.03 0.27
C LEU A 185 -3.75 16.77 -0.26
N THR A 186 -4.15 15.86 0.63
CA THR A 186 -4.98 14.71 0.29
C THR A 186 -6.38 15.14 -0.17
N ALA A 187 -6.98 16.15 0.47
CA ALA A 187 -8.26 16.72 0.06
C ALA A 187 -8.18 17.39 -1.32
N GLU A 188 -7.08 18.07 -1.66
CA GLU A 188 -6.85 18.61 -3.02
C GLU A 188 -6.87 17.47 -4.07
N VAL A 189 -6.11 16.40 -3.84
CA VAL A 189 -6.08 15.21 -4.73
C VAL A 189 -7.45 14.52 -4.81
N CYS A 190 -8.22 14.51 -3.72
CA CYS A 190 -9.58 13.99 -3.72
C CYS A 190 -10.60 14.90 -4.43
N ALA A 191 -10.36 16.20 -4.52
CA ALA A 191 -11.19 17.12 -5.30
C ALA A 191 -10.92 16.97 -6.81
N GLN A 192 -9.65 16.88 -7.22
CA GLN A 192 -9.26 16.56 -8.60
C GLN A 192 -7.93 15.81 -8.61
N CYS A 193 -7.92 14.60 -9.18
CA CYS A 193 -6.73 13.78 -9.34
C CYS A 193 -5.77 14.43 -10.35
N PRO A 194 -4.57 14.90 -9.95
CA PRO A 194 -3.68 15.61 -10.88
C PRO A 194 -2.97 14.67 -11.85
N PHE A 195 -2.90 13.36 -11.57
CA PHE A 195 -2.49 12.36 -12.57
C PHE A 195 -3.56 12.18 -13.65
N ALA A 196 -4.84 12.05 -13.28
CA ALA A 196 -5.92 11.93 -14.27
C ALA A 196 -6.04 13.21 -15.10
N GLY A 197 -5.96 14.38 -14.44
CA GLY A 197 -5.98 15.68 -15.09
C GLY A 197 -4.79 15.99 -16.01
N ALA A 198 -3.75 15.17 -16.04
CA ALA A 198 -2.67 15.28 -17.02
C ALA A 198 -2.99 14.57 -18.36
N PHE A 199 -4.17 13.94 -18.47
CA PHE A 199 -4.64 13.30 -19.68
C PHE A 199 -5.94 13.95 -20.20
N GLU A 200 -6.12 13.86 -21.51
CA GLU A 200 -7.35 14.26 -22.19
C GLU A 200 -8.09 13.04 -22.74
N LYS A 201 -9.41 13.18 -22.91
CA LYS A 201 -10.28 12.29 -23.65
C LYS A 201 -11.25 13.13 -24.47
N ASP A 202 -11.36 12.82 -25.75
CA ASP A 202 -12.26 13.50 -26.70
C ASP A 202 -12.11 15.05 -26.73
N GLY A 203 -10.88 15.54 -26.50
CA GLY A 203 -10.56 16.98 -26.43
C GLY A 203 -10.90 17.66 -25.11
N GLN A 204 -11.15 16.91 -24.04
CA GLN A 204 -11.42 17.42 -22.69
C GLN A 204 -10.50 16.78 -21.65
N GLN A 205 -10.01 17.58 -20.71
CA GLN A 205 -9.23 17.11 -19.55
C GLN A 205 -10.02 16.10 -18.71
N ILE A 206 -9.40 15.02 -18.25
CA ILE A 206 -10.09 14.01 -17.42
C ILE A 206 -10.29 14.54 -15.99
N VAL A 207 -11.54 14.90 -15.68
CA VAL A 207 -12.00 15.30 -14.34
C VAL A 207 -12.37 14.06 -13.51
N GLY A 208 -11.96 14.01 -12.25
CA GLY A 208 -12.31 12.95 -11.30
C GLY A 208 -11.46 12.93 -10.04
N ALA A 209 -12.05 12.46 -8.93
CA ALA A 209 -11.40 12.34 -7.62
C ALA A 209 -10.23 11.35 -7.61
N GLY A 210 -9.14 11.70 -6.92
CA GLY A 210 -8.05 10.77 -6.57
C GLY A 210 -8.27 10.10 -5.21
N GLU A 211 -7.57 9.00 -4.92
CA GLU A 211 -7.72 8.28 -3.64
C GLU A 211 -7.04 9.00 -2.46
N GLY A 212 -5.91 9.67 -2.74
CA GLY A 212 -5.06 10.34 -1.76
C GLY A 212 -3.60 10.35 -2.21
N ILE A 213 -2.66 10.23 -1.26
CA ILE A 213 -1.22 10.37 -1.52
C ILE A 213 -0.45 9.17 -0.92
N VAL A 214 0.56 8.69 -1.63
CA VAL A 214 1.61 7.80 -1.10
C VAL A 214 2.84 8.66 -0.81
N TRP A 215 3.34 8.58 0.42
CA TRP A 215 4.48 9.32 0.93
C TRP A 215 5.67 8.37 1.08
N THR A 216 6.76 8.69 0.41
CA THR A 216 8.01 7.92 0.42
C THR A 216 9.11 8.78 1.03
N MET A 217 9.69 8.33 2.16
CA MET A 217 10.88 8.94 2.72
C MET A 217 12.02 8.86 1.69
N VAL A 218 12.70 9.99 1.47
CA VAL A 218 13.90 10.06 0.64
C VAL A 218 15.11 10.31 1.53
N SER A 219 16.21 9.58 1.29
CA SER A 219 17.50 9.88 1.90
C SER A 219 18.00 11.23 1.37
N SER A 220 18.59 12.06 2.24
CA SER A 220 19.23 13.32 1.82
C SER A 220 20.54 13.11 1.06
N GLY A 221 21.06 11.87 1.03
CA GLY A 221 22.42 11.56 0.59
C GLY A 221 23.50 11.96 1.59
N THR A 222 23.13 12.58 2.72
CA THR A 222 24.01 12.90 3.85
C THR A 222 23.67 12.14 5.13
N ASP A 223 22.65 11.28 5.09
CA ASP A 223 22.20 10.48 6.23
C ASP A 223 23.00 9.18 6.38
N GLU A 224 23.52 8.89 7.57
CA GLU A 224 24.21 7.62 7.90
C GLU A 224 23.22 6.45 8.17
N PHE A 225 22.08 6.42 7.48
CA PHE A 225 21.03 5.42 7.67
C PHE A 225 20.96 4.43 6.50
N ASP A 226 20.71 3.17 6.84
CA ASP A 226 20.49 2.08 5.88
C ASP A 226 19.14 2.28 5.16
N ASP A 227 19.16 2.33 3.82
CA ASP A 227 17.96 2.56 2.99
C ASP A 227 16.84 1.53 3.23
N THR A 228 17.15 0.34 3.75
CA THR A 228 16.13 -0.66 4.15
C THR A 228 15.26 -0.20 5.33
N LEU A 229 15.63 0.90 5.99
CA LEU A 229 14.91 1.52 7.11
C LEU A 229 14.03 2.71 6.69
N LEU A 230 14.07 3.13 5.42
CA LEU A 230 13.23 4.21 4.89
C LEU A 230 11.75 3.82 5.00
N VAL A 231 10.96 4.69 5.65
CA VAL A 231 9.54 4.43 5.87
C VAL A 231 8.68 5.00 4.74
N ASN A 232 7.64 4.24 4.37
CA ASN A 232 6.65 4.61 3.38
C ASN A 232 5.27 4.56 4.02
N PHE A 233 4.38 5.50 3.74
CA PHE A 233 2.99 5.47 4.22
C PHE A 233 2.01 6.09 3.22
N LYS A 234 0.71 6.02 3.51
CA LYS A 234 -0.36 6.57 2.66
C LYS A 234 -1.33 7.43 3.47
N THR A 235 -1.83 8.49 2.86
CA THR A 235 -3.02 9.22 3.26
C THR A 235 -4.13 8.99 2.23
N LYS A 236 -5.39 9.07 2.67
CA LYS A 236 -6.58 8.87 1.83
C LYS A 236 -7.67 9.86 2.24
N GLY A 237 -8.49 10.31 1.29
CA GLY A 237 -9.70 11.05 1.65
C GLY A 237 -10.73 10.15 2.35
N ASP A 238 -11.56 10.74 3.21
CA ASP A 238 -12.52 10.00 4.07
C ASP A 238 -13.47 9.09 3.28
N GLN A 239 -13.84 9.48 2.06
CA GLN A 239 -14.64 8.69 1.12
C GLN A 239 -13.99 7.35 0.68
N PHE A 240 -12.71 7.13 1.01
CA PHE A 240 -11.97 5.87 0.82
C PHE A 240 -11.58 5.19 2.15
N SER A 241 -12.08 5.67 3.29
CA SER A 241 -11.88 5.05 4.60
C SER A 241 -12.53 3.68 4.68
N THR A 242 -11.77 2.68 5.13
CA THR A 242 -12.24 1.30 5.37
C THR A 242 -12.67 1.04 6.82
N VAL A 243 -12.53 2.04 7.70
CA VAL A 243 -12.95 2.00 9.11
C VAL A 243 -14.25 2.79 9.31
N LEU A 244 -15.12 2.32 10.19
CA LEU A 244 -16.44 2.90 10.44
C LEU A 244 -16.36 4.25 11.18
N ARG A 245 -15.31 4.44 11.98
CA ARG A 245 -15.07 5.61 12.82
C ARG A 245 -13.59 5.72 13.20
N PRO A 246 -13.09 6.88 13.64
CA PRO A 246 -11.82 6.97 14.33
C PRO A 246 -11.77 6.07 15.59
N PRO A 247 -10.58 5.63 16.04
CA PRO A 247 -10.41 4.89 17.29
C PRO A 247 -10.97 5.63 18.51
N LYS A 248 -11.59 4.91 19.45
CA LYS A 248 -11.99 5.50 20.73
C LYS A 248 -10.77 5.75 21.64
N ASN A 249 -10.79 6.90 22.33
CA ASN A 249 -9.78 7.33 23.29
C ASN A 249 -9.60 6.33 24.46
N LYS A 250 -8.63 6.59 25.35
CA LYS A 250 -8.16 5.72 26.47
C LYS A 250 -9.23 4.95 27.28
N LYS A 251 -10.49 5.36 27.31
CA LYS A 251 -11.63 4.59 27.88
C LYS A 251 -11.84 3.19 27.28
N SER A 252 -11.27 2.87 26.10
CA SER A 252 -11.34 1.53 25.51
C SER A 252 -10.20 0.59 25.93
N LEU A 253 -9.25 1.06 26.75
CA LEU A 253 -8.15 0.24 27.26
C LEU A 253 -8.64 -0.50 28.52
N GLY A 254 -8.40 -1.81 28.60
CA GLY A 254 -8.88 -2.62 29.73
C GLY A 254 -10.37 -3.02 29.64
N LEU A 255 -10.93 -3.09 28.44
CA LEU A 255 -12.19 -3.81 28.20
C LEU A 255 -11.97 -5.32 28.35
N GLU A 256 -12.97 -6.05 28.84
CA GLU A 256 -12.95 -7.52 28.80
C GLU A 256 -12.95 -8.01 27.34
N LEU A 257 -12.38 -9.20 27.10
CA LEU A 257 -12.15 -9.72 25.73
C LEU A 257 -13.41 -9.70 24.82
N PRO A 258 -14.65 -9.99 25.29
CA PRO A 258 -15.85 -9.88 24.47
C PRO A 258 -16.16 -8.45 24.03
N GLU A 259 -16.06 -7.46 24.92
CA GLU A 259 -16.25 -6.05 24.59
C GLU A 259 -15.10 -5.51 23.73
N ALA A 260 -13.85 -5.90 24.00
CA ALA A 260 -12.69 -5.51 23.20
C ALA A 260 -12.84 -5.97 21.74
N CYS A 261 -13.15 -7.26 21.51
CA CYS A 261 -13.44 -7.80 20.18
C CYS A 261 -14.65 -7.13 19.51
N THR A 262 -15.65 -6.71 20.31
CA THR A 262 -16.83 -5.99 19.82
C THR A 262 -16.49 -4.56 19.38
N GLU A 263 -15.68 -3.83 20.14
CA GLU A 263 -15.20 -2.48 19.81
C GLU A 263 -14.29 -2.51 18.57
N PHE A 264 -13.37 -3.48 18.50
CA PHE A 264 -12.50 -3.65 17.33
C PHE A 264 -13.29 -3.95 16.06
N ALA A 265 -14.27 -4.85 16.13
CA ALA A 265 -15.10 -5.20 14.98
C ALA A 265 -16.19 -4.17 14.65
N ASP A 266 -16.46 -3.23 15.56
CA ASP A 266 -17.20 -1.99 15.29
C ASP A 266 -16.34 -1.02 14.47
N TYR A 267 -15.10 -0.79 14.92
CA TYR A 267 -14.14 0.12 14.28
C TYR A 267 -13.72 -0.38 12.88
N ALA A 268 -13.32 -1.64 12.77
CA ALA A 268 -12.65 -2.20 11.59
C ALA A 268 -13.59 -2.58 10.44
N LEU A 269 -14.91 -2.52 10.61
CA LEU A 269 -15.89 -2.94 9.60
C LEU A 269 -16.71 -1.75 9.06
N GLY A 270 -16.02 -0.77 8.46
CA GLY A 270 -16.66 0.27 7.66
C GLY A 270 -17.26 -0.29 6.35
N GLU A 271 -18.33 0.33 5.84
CA GLU A 271 -19.08 -0.18 4.68
C GLU A 271 -18.20 -0.28 3.41
N ARG A 272 -17.33 0.70 3.16
CA ARG A 272 -16.32 0.68 2.09
C ARG A 272 -15.43 -0.57 2.10
N ARG A 273 -15.16 -1.18 3.27
CA ARG A 273 -14.38 -2.43 3.37
C ARG A 273 -15.20 -3.65 2.92
N MET A 274 -16.52 -3.62 3.11
CA MET A 274 -17.43 -4.63 2.55
C MET A 274 -17.50 -4.49 1.02
N GLU A 275 -17.68 -3.27 0.52
CA GLU A 275 -17.68 -2.98 -0.93
C GLU A 275 -16.37 -3.44 -1.62
N GLN A 276 -15.20 -3.14 -1.04
CA GLN A 276 -13.91 -3.62 -1.56
C GLN A 276 -13.83 -5.16 -1.57
N GLY A 277 -14.50 -5.84 -0.63
CA GLY A 277 -14.65 -7.29 -0.63
C GLY A 277 -15.51 -7.82 -1.77
N ILE A 278 -16.51 -7.06 -2.23
CA ILE A 278 -17.27 -7.37 -3.45
C ILE A 278 -16.38 -7.10 -4.68
N GLU A 279 -15.81 -5.90 -4.80
CA GLU A 279 -14.91 -5.52 -5.90
C GLU A 279 -13.77 -6.53 -6.13
N TYR A 280 -13.19 -7.06 -5.06
CA TYR A 280 -12.19 -8.13 -5.14
C TYR A 280 -12.74 -9.43 -5.72
N LEU A 281 -13.94 -9.86 -5.30
CA LEU A 281 -14.57 -11.09 -5.78
C LEU A 281 -15.00 -10.97 -7.25
N GLU A 282 -15.55 -9.83 -7.66
CA GLU A 282 -15.88 -9.55 -9.05
C GLU A 282 -14.61 -9.57 -9.92
N GLY A 283 -13.50 -9.01 -9.42
CA GLY A 283 -12.19 -9.12 -10.02
C GLY A 283 -11.70 -10.56 -10.15
N GLU A 284 -11.83 -11.38 -9.10
CA GLU A 284 -11.48 -12.81 -9.12
C GLU A 284 -12.36 -13.64 -10.06
N GLN A 285 -13.65 -13.31 -10.20
CA GLN A 285 -14.55 -13.94 -11.19
C GLN A 285 -14.13 -13.58 -12.61
N ALA A 286 -13.93 -12.29 -12.90
CA ALA A 286 -13.46 -11.82 -14.20
C ALA A 286 -12.09 -12.43 -14.58
N ARG A 287 -11.18 -12.55 -13.60
CA ARG A 287 -9.87 -13.22 -13.76
C ARG A 287 -9.98 -14.71 -14.11
N GLN A 288 -11.08 -15.35 -13.75
CA GLN A 288 -11.36 -16.76 -14.06
C GLN A 288 -12.24 -16.93 -15.32
N GLY A 289 -12.60 -15.84 -16.01
CA GLY A 289 -13.54 -15.87 -17.13
C GLY A 289 -14.98 -16.21 -16.73
N LEU A 290 -15.29 -16.12 -15.43
CA LEU A 290 -16.63 -16.38 -14.90
C LEU A 290 -17.52 -15.15 -15.03
N PRO A 291 -18.84 -15.30 -15.20
CA PRO A 291 -19.78 -14.19 -15.09
C PRO A 291 -19.64 -13.52 -13.73
N ILE A 292 -19.56 -12.20 -13.71
CA ILE A 292 -19.63 -11.40 -12.49
C ILE A 292 -21.01 -11.60 -11.87
N ALA A 293 -21.06 -12.12 -10.65
CA ALA A 293 -22.31 -12.46 -9.96
C ALA A 293 -22.72 -11.43 -8.90
N GLY A 294 -21.83 -10.47 -8.58
CA GLY A 294 -22.03 -9.53 -7.48
C GLY A 294 -22.20 -10.27 -6.15
N ILE A 295 -23.31 -10.00 -5.45
CA ILE A 295 -23.59 -10.53 -4.12
C ILE A 295 -24.31 -11.88 -4.22
N ASP A 296 -23.52 -12.94 -4.35
CA ASP A 296 -23.99 -14.32 -4.46
C ASP A 296 -23.70 -15.13 -3.18
N ILE A 297 -24.70 -15.85 -2.65
CA ILE A 297 -24.55 -16.70 -1.46
C ILE A 297 -23.41 -17.74 -1.58
N ARG A 298 -23.09 -18.19 -2.79
CA ARG A 298 -21.98 -19.12 -3.08
C ARG A 298 -20.60 -18.50 -2.81
N LEU A 299 -20.49 -17.17 -2.86
CA LEU A 299 -19.25 -16.42 -2.65
C LEU A 299 -19.06 -15.96 -1.19
N ILE A 300 -20.01 -16.23 -0.29
CA ILE A 300 -19.96 -15.74 1.10
C ILE A 300 -18.72 -16.21 1.88
N GLY A 301 -18.23 -17.43 1.63
CA GLY A 301 -17.00 -17.95 2.25
C GLY A 301 -15.76 -17.16 1.83
N PRO A 302 -15.46 -17.07 0.53
CA PRO A 302 -14.44 -16.17 -0.03
C PRO A 302 -14.57 -14.71 0.45
N PHE A 303 -15.78 -14.15 0.48
CA PHE A 303 -16.05 -12.79 0.98
C PHE A 303 -15.60 -12.61 2.43
N ILE A 304 -16.10 -13.46 3.33
CA ILE A 304 -15.76 -13.41 4.75
C ILE A 304 -14.24 -13.52 4.93
N LYS A 305 -13.59 -14.46 4.23
CA LYS A 305 -12.12 -14.61 4.32
C LYS A 305 -11.40 -13.33 3.92
N TRP A 306 -11.75 -12.73 2.78
CA TRP A 306 -11.07 -11.52 2.30
C TRP A 306 -11.25 -10.34 3.24
N VAL A 307 -12.49 -10.02 3.63
CA VAL A 307 -12.79 -8.86 4.49
C VAL A 307 -12.16 -9.02 5.88
N VAL A 308 -12.17 -10.24 6.43
CA VAL A 308 -11.56 -10.52 7.75
C VAL A 308 -10.03 -10.44 7.68
N ASP A 309 -9.38 -11.02 6.66
CA ASP A 309 -7.92 -10.96 6.54
C ASP A 309 -7.42 -9.53 6.17
N ASP A 310 -8.22 -8.71 5.45
CA ASP A 310 -7.90 -7.29 5.24
C ASP A 310 -8.02 -6.46 6.53
N ALA A 311 -9.12 -6.62 7.27
CA ALA A 311 -9.34 -5.92 8.54
C ALA A 311 -8.20 -6.21 9.55
N ILE A 312 -7.80 -7.49 9.67
CA ILE A 312 -6.69 -7.91 10.52
C ILE A 312 -5.33 -7.37 10.03
N ARG A 313 -5.13 -7.24 8.71
CA ARG A 313 -3.88 -6.72 8.12
C ARG A 313 -3.72 -5.22 8.35
N GLU A 314 -4.73 -4.44 7.97
CA GLU A 314 -4.61 -2.97 7.94
C GLU A 314 -4.86 -2.35 9.33
N GLU A 315 -5.67 -2.99 10.19
CA GLU A 315 -5.99 -2.50 11.55
C GLU A 315 -5.20 -3.21 12.67
N ARG A 316 -4.16 -3.98 12.35
CA ARG A 316 -3.35 -4.75 13.30
C ARG A 316 -2.97 -3.98 14.57
N ASN A 317 -2.48 -2.76 14.40
CA ASN A 317 -2.04 -1.91 15.52
C ASN A 317 -3.20 -1.54 16.48
N GLU A 318 -4.45 -1.49 16.00
CA GLU A 318 -5.62 -1.22 16.83
C GLU A 318 -6.11 -2.47 17.57
N MET A 319 -6.01 -3.64 16.92
CA MET A 319 -6.23 -4.95 17.55
C MET A 319 -5.25 -5.18 18.71
N GLU A 320 -3.97 -4.89 18.48
CA GLU A 320 -2.89 -4.98 19.47
C GLU A 320 -3.07 -3.94 20.60
N ARG A 321 -3.50 -2.70 20.29
CA ARG A 321 -3.83 -1.67 21.30
C ARG A 321 -4.95 -2.10 22.26
N LEU A 322 -5.88 -2.92 21.78
CA LEU A 322 -6.99 -3.47 22.56
C LEU A 322 -6.64 -4.83 23.21
N SER A 323 -5.40 -5.30 23.09
CA SER A 323 -4.91 -6.59 23.61
C SER A 323 -5.69 -7.80 23.09
N ILE A 324 -6.11 -7.76 21.82
CA ILE A 324 -6.93 -8.82 21.20
C ILE A 324 -6.05 -9.77 20.39
N GLU A 325 -6.19 -11.07 20.64
CA GLU A 325 -5.60 -12.12 19.81
C GLU A 325 -6.28 -12.24 18.45
N GLU A 326 -5.50 -12.43 17.38
CA GLU A 326 -6.00 -12.52 16.00
C GLU A 326 -7.10 -13.61 15.86
N ARG A 327 -6.92 -14.74 16.56
CA ARG A 327 -7.89 -15.84 16.63
C ARG A 327 -9.28 -15.37 17.09
N ASP A 328 -9.35 -14.44 18.03
CA ASP A 328 -10.58 -14.04 18.71
C ASP A 328 -11.22 -12.83 18.03
N ALA A 329 -10.41 -11.90 17.51
CA ALA A 329 -10.87 -10.89 16.55
C ALA A 329 -11.56 -11.54 15.33
N LYS A 330 -10.94 -12.58 14.73
CA LYS A 330 -11.49 -13.27 13.54
C LYS A 330 -12.86 -13.89 13.78
N LYS A 331 -13.21 -14.31 15.00
CA LYS A 331 -14.55 -14.83 15.35
C LYS A 331 -15.62 -13.73 15.22
N VAL A 332 -15.40 -12.59 15.86
CA VAL A 332 -16.39 -11.50 15.93
C VAL A 332 -16.49 -10.77 14.59
N LEU A 333 -15.36 -10.54 13.91
CA LEU A 333 -15.34 -10.04 12.54
C LEU A 333 -16.13 -10.96 11.61
N GLY A 334 -15.79 -12.26 11.56
CA GLY A 334 -16.43 -13.22 10.66
C GLY A 334 -17.95 -13.34 10.84
N ALA A 335 -18.43 -13.29 12.10
CA ALA A 335 -19.86 -13.27 12.40
C ALA A 335 -20.57 -12.01 11.86
N ARG A 336 -19.99 -10.82 12.06
CA ARG A 336 -20.52 -9.54 11.59
C ARG A 336 -20.50 -9.42 10.06
N VAL A 337 -19.39 -9.80 9.43
CA VAL A 337 -19.23 -9.80 7.96
C VAL A 337 -20.23 -10.77 7.32
N ARG A 338 -20.43 -11.97 7.89
CA ARG A 338 -21.48 -12.90 7.46
C ARG A 338 -22.86 -12.27 7.59
N ALA A 339 -23.17 -11.62 8.71
CA ALA A 339 -24.47 -10.99 8.94
C ALA A 339 -24.74 -9.81 7.98
N TRP A 340 -23.73 -9.03 7.60
CA TRP A 340 -23.86 -7.99 6.56
C TRP A 340 -24.15 -8.61 5.19
N TYR A 341 -23.36 -9.60 4.76
CA TYR A 341 -23.51 -10.23 3.45
C TYR A 341 -24.84 -11.00 3.32
N MET A 342 -25.26 -11.71 4.37
CA MET A 342 -26.57 -12.39 4.40
C MET A 342 -27.76 -11.42 4.28
N ARG A 343 -27.63 -10.16 4.72
CA ARG A 343 -28.66 -9.14 4.45
C ARG A 343 -28.63 -8.72 2.99
N LYS A 344 -27.44 -8.45 2.43
CA LYS A 344 -27.28 -8.06 1.02
C LYS A 344 -27.70 -9.15 0.02
N CYS A 345 -27.67 -10.43 0.39
CA CYS A 345 -28.27 -11.52 -0.41
C CYS A 345 -29.82 -11.52 -0.43
N ASN A 346 -30.46 -10.71 0.41
CA ASN A 346 -31.91 -10.64 0.61
C ASN A 346 -32.48 -9.23 0.33
N GLU A 347 -31.66 -8.31 -0.20
CA GLU A 347 -32.05 -6.99 -0.71
C GLU A 347 -32.32 -7.06 -2.22
#